data_AF-A0A1Y6EU53-F1
#
_entry.id   AF-A0A1Y6EU53-F1
#
_cell.length_a   1.000
_cell.length_b   1.000
_cell.length_c   1.000
_cell.angle_alpha   90.00
_cell.angle_beta   90.00
_cell.angle_gamma   90.00
#
_symmetry.space_group_name_H-M   'P 1'
#
loop_
_entity.id
_entity.type
_entity.pdbx_description
1 polymer ?
#
loop_
_entity_poly.entity_id
_entity_poly.type
_entity_poly.pdbx_seq_one_letter_code
_entity_poly.pdbx_strand_id
1 'polypeptide(L)'
;MNGYEWLDGQFRIVNGDRVVATTGGTLLQFLTAQQTMSATLSFPDALKGQLYTFSYGTTYAAGGNYRTNTACRTAVGARPQEWTQTIELGVAPAGADIAAVHVILNRTAAPSHTWLGQVLAPVFPMAQEIQLWGSMTLEMAPCITRGLTVDIVPNVDPSLPGKLVAIIDQTVGPAAGNFTSYGHIPPTEPSTVFDNFRGGTENVAPSGAGVPVWWSDASPYSKVESGEWSGSLAPGSPTVFARARQYGGAQAAAYIDPTNYASTYTLTAKVRFGRRS
;
A
#
# COMPACT_ATOMS: atom_id res chain seq x y z
N MET A 1 37.00 -13.23 20.09
CA MET A 1 35.74 -13.23 19.32
C MET A 1 35.56 -11.83 18.74
N ASN A 2 34.98 -11.69 17.55
CA ASN A 2 34.63 -10.38 17.00
C ASN A 2 33.12 -10.22 17.11
N GLY A 3 32.67 -9.18 17.79
CA GLY A 3 31.23 -8.99 18.05
C GLY A 3 30.95 -7.91 19.07
N TYR A 4 29.72 -7.92 19.57
CA TYR A 4 29.29 -7.09 20.69
C TYR A 4 28.99 -7.98 21.89
N GLU A 5 29.31 -7.49 23.07
CA GLU A 5 29.01 -8.17 24.33
C GLU A 5 28.42 -7.19 25.34
N TRP A 6 27.66 -7.76 26.27
CA TRP A 6 27.10 -7.05 27.41
C TRP A 6 27.78 -7.58 28.66
N LEU A 7 28.60 -6.75 29.31
CA LEU A 7 29.28 -7.09 30.55
C LEU A 7 29.12 -5.95 31.54
N ASP A 8 28.70 -6.26 32.77
CA ASP A 8 28.56 -5.30 33.88
C ASP A 8 27.75 -4.03 33.53
N GLY A 9 26.69 -4.19 32.72
CA GLY A 9 25.84 -3.07 32.29
C GLY A 9 26.45 -2.17 31.21
N GLN A 10 27.55 -2.60 30.58
CA GLN A 10 28.19 -1.88 29.48
C GLN A 10 28.01 -2.61 28.17
N PHE A 11 27.66 -1.86 27.12
CA PHE A 11 27.77 -2.32 25.74
C PHE A 11 29.23 -2.19 25.31
N ARG A 12 29.85 -3.30 24.91
CA ARG A 12 31.23 -3.33 24.42
C ARG A 12 31.26 -3.86 23.01
N ILE A 13 31.95 -3.14 22.12
CA ILE A 13 32.33 -3.66 20.80
C ILE A 13 33.74 -4.22 20.93
N VAL A 14 33.89 -5.53 20.73
CA VAL A 14 35.16 -6.25 20.91
C VAL A 14 35.66 -6.79 19.57
N ASN A 15 36.98 -6.64 19.36
CA ASN A 15 37.72 -7.23 18.26
C ASN A 15 38.90 -8.00 18.84
N GLY A 16 38.80 -9.34 18.85
CA GLY A 16 39.70 -10.19 19.62
C GLY A 16 39.55 -9.92 21.12
N ASP A 17 40.66 -9.55 21.76
CA ASP A 17 40.72 -9.20 23.19
C ASP A 17 40.67 -7.68 23.43
N ARG A 18 40.52 -6.89 22.37
CA ARG A 18 40.48 -5.42 22.45
C ARG A 18 39.06 -4.90 22.42
N VAL A 19 38.75 -4.01 23.36
CA VAL A 19 37.55 -3.20 23.33
C VAL A 19 37.79 -2.01 22.38
N VAL A 20 37.08 -1.99 21.26
CA VAL A 20 37.25 -1.01 20.17
C VAL A 20 36.40 0.23 20.39
N ALA A 21 35.25 0.07 21.06
CA ALA A 21 34.40 1.18 21.49
C ALA A 21 33.67 0.80 22.77
N THR A 22 33.56 1.77 23.67
CA THR A 22 32.69 1.72 24.87
C THR A 22 31.80 2.95 24.84
N THR A 23 30.66 2.92 25.54
CA THR A 23 29.75 4.07 25.66
C THR A 23 30.33 5.25 26.47
N GLY A 24 31.65 5.38 26.59
CA GLY A 24 32.31 6.59 27.08
C GLY A 24 31.95 7.01 28.52
N GLY A 25 31.49 6.07 29.35
CA GLY A 25 31.07 6.37 30.72
C GLY A 25 29.61 6.78 30.91
N THR A 26 28.80 6.88 29.84
CA THR A 26 27.34 6.90 30.01
C THR A 26 26.88 5.45 30.21
N LEU A 27 26.68 5.07 31.46
CA LEU A 27 26.22 3.74 31.85
C LEU A 27 24.75 3.60 31.44
N LEU A 28 24.46 2.64 30.56
CA LEU A 28 23.09 2.17 30.36
C LEU A 28 22.74 1.27 31.53
N GLN A 29 22.05 1.81 32.53
CA GLN A 29 21.60 1.00 33.65
C GLN A 29 20.28 0.34 33.29
N PHE A 30 20.29 -0.97 33.03
CA PHE A 30 19.07 -1.74 32.88
C PHE A 30 18.32 -1.79 34.22
N LEU A 31 17.06 -1.38 34.19
CA LEU A 31 16.18 -1.33 35.36
C LEU A 31 15.45 -2.65 35.59
N THR A 32 15.36 -3.49 34.57
CA THR A 32 14.61 -4.76 34.62
C THR A 32 15.32 -5.88 33.88
N ALA A 33 15.02 -7.12 34.29
CA ALA A 33 15.26 -8.28 33.47
C ALA A 33 14.44 -8.20 32.17
N GLN A 34 14.78 -9.03 31.19
CA GLN A 34 14.07 -9.06 29.92
C GLN A 34 12.61 -9.46 30.12
N GLN A 35 11.70 -8.66 29.57
CA GLN A 35 10.27 -8.89 29.58
C GLN A 35 9.81 -9.31 28.18
N THR A 36 8.76 -10.12 28.10
CA THR A 36 8.12 -10.48 26.83
C THR A 36 6.72 -9.90 26.81
N MET A 37 6.42 -9.12 25.79
CA MET A 37 5.14 -8.47 25.54
C MET A 37 4.62 -8.94 24.19
N SER A 38 3.31 -8.92 23.97
CA SER A 38 2.74 -9.33 22.69
C SER A 38 1.50 -8.54 22.35
N ALA A 39 1.31 -8.27 21.06
CA ALA A 39 0.17 -7.55 20.54
C ALA A 39 -0.18 -8.02 19.13
N THR A 40 -1.41 -7.70 18.70
CA THR A 40 -1.84 -7.88 17.32
C THR A 40 -1.72 -6.54 16.60
N LEU A 41 -0.98 -6.51 15.50
CA LEU A 41 -0.84 -5.36 14.61
C LEU A 41 -1.77 -5.56 13.42
N SER A 42 -2.69 -4.63 13.15
CA SER A 42 -3.65 -4.74 12.05
C SER A 42 -3.56 -3.53 11.14
N PHE A 43 -3.07 -3.74 9.92
CA PHE A 43 -3.09 -2.73 8.88
C PHE A 43 -4.41 -2.81 8.12
N PRO A 44 -5.11 -1.69 7.90
CA PRO A 44 -6.39 -1.68 7.23
C PRO A 44 -6.24 -2.01 5.74
N ASP A 45 -7.36 -2.37 5.12
CA ASP A 45 -7.46 -2.35 3.66
C ASP A 45 -7.28 -0.91 3.16
N ALA A 46 -6.79 -0.76 1.94
CA ALA A 46 -6.65 0.56 1.32
C ALA A 46 -8.04 1.15 1.06
N LEU A 47 -8.18 2.46 1.23
CA LEU A 47 -9.38 3.17 0.74
C LEU A 47 -9.48 3.00 -0.77
N LYS A 48 -10.58 2.44 -1.25
CA LYS A 48 -10.76 2.11 -2.66
C LYS A 48 -11.81 2.96 -3.35
N GLY A 49 -11.66 3.10 -4.65
CA GLY A 49 -12.57 3.83 -5.53
C GLY A 49 -12.65 3.13 -6.87
N GLN A 50 -13.75 3.37 -7.56
CA GLN A 50 -13.90 2.88 -8.92
C GLN A 50 -13.11 3.74 -9.89
N LEU A 51 -12.37 3.09 -10.79
CA LEU A 51 -11.67 3.71 -11.92
C LEU A 51 -12.19 3.08 -13.22
N TYR A 52 -12.18 3.85 -14.31
CA TYR A 52 -12.60 3.39 -15.64
C TYR A 52 -11.55 3.71 -16.69
N THR A 53 -11.39 2.79 -17.63
CA THR A 53 -10.83 3.09 -18.94
C THR A 53 -11.91 2.92 -19.99
N PHE A 54 -12.13 3.96 -20.77
CA PHE A 54 -12.96 3.94 -21.98
C PHE A 54 -12.04 4.05 -23.18
N SER A 55 -12.18 3.16 -24.15
CA SER A 55 -11.59 3.33 -25.48
C SER A 55 -12.69 3.36 -26.52
N TYR A 56 -12.49 4.16 -27.55
CA TYR A 56 -13.41 4.23 -28.67
C TYR A 56 -12.64 4.35 -29.98
N GLY A 57 -13.21 3.78 -31.03
CA GLY A 57 -12.72 3.87 -32.40
C GLY A 57 -13.89 4.11 -33.32
N THR A 58 -13.75 5.08 -34.23
CA THR A 58 -14.77 5.35 -35.24
C THR A 58 -14.18 5.18 -36.63
N THR A 59 -14.91 4.45 -37.47
CA THR A 59 -14.67 4.31 -38.90
C THR A 59 -15.77 5.03 -39.66
N TYR A 60 -15.39 5.80 -40.68
CA TYR A 60 -16.32 6.54 -41.52
C TYR A 60 -16.45 5.86 -42.88
N ALA A 61 -17.69 5.74 -43.37
CA ALA A 61 -18.01 5.26 -44.71
C ALA A 61 -18.53 6.41 -45.59
N ALA A 62 -18.64 6.16 -46.89
CA ALA A 62 -19.19 7.11 -47.85
C ALA A 62 -20.63 7.53 -47.45
N GLY A 63 -20.98 8.80 -47.70
CA GLY A 63 -22.31 9.34 -47.38
C GLY A 63 -22.51 9.78 -45.92
N GLY A 64 -21.44 9.88 -45.12
CA GLY A 64 -21.51 10.37 -43.73
C GLY A 64 -21.90 9.31 -42.70
N ASN A 65 -22.04 8.06 -43.12
CA ASN A 65 -22.27 6.93 -42.23
C ASN A 65 -21.01 6.63 -41.41
N TYR A 66 -21.19 6.22 -40.16
CA TYR A 66 -20.08 5.82 -39.32
C TYR A 66 -20.40 4.60 -38.47
N ARG A 67 -19.36 3.85 -38.15
CA ARG A 67 -19.38 2.78 -37.17
C ARG A 67 -18.49 3.18 -36.00
N THR A 68 -19.03 3.14 -34.79
CA THR A 68 -18.25 3.34 -33.57
C THR A 68 -18.19 2.04 -32.80
N ASN A 69 -16.96 1.64 -32.45
CA ASN A 69 -16.69 0.56 -31.52
C ASN A 69 -16.25 1.20 -30.20
N THR A 70 -16.83 0.79 -29.08
CA THR A 70 -16.46 1.26 -27.75
C THR A 70 -16.11 0.07 -26.88
N ALA A 71 -15.05 0.21 -26.10
CA ALA A 71 -14.75 -0.71 -25.00
C ALA A 71 -14.67 0.08 -23.69
N CYS A 72 -15.27 -0.48 -22.65
CA CYS A 72 -15.21 0.05 -21.29
C CYS A 72 -14.73 -1.07 -20.36
N ARG A 73 -13.83 -0.73 -19.44
CA ARG A 73 -13.40 -1.60 -18.34
C ARG A 73 -13.37 -0.84 -17.03
N THR A 74 -13.69 -1.54 -15.94
CA THR A 74 -13.52 -1.02 -14.58
C THR A 74 -12.26 -1.57 -13.93
N ALA A 75 -11.69 -0.77 -13.05
CA ALA A 75 -10.62 -1.16 -12.15
C ALA A 75 -10.94 -0.72 -10.73
N VAL A 76 -10.31 -1.40 -9.77
CA VAL A 76 -10.26 -0.99 -8.39
C VAL A 76 -9.04 -0.08 -8.21
N GLY A 77 -9.31 1.16 -7.82
CA GLY A 77 -8.32 2.19 -7.54
C GLY A 77 -8.06 2.35 -6.05
N ALA A 78 -6.84 2.14 -5.59
CA ALA A 78 -6.44 2.53 -4.24
C ALA A 78 -6.22 4.04 -4.18
N ARG A 79 -6.97 4.72 -3.30
CA ARG A 79 -6.89 6.16 -3.10
C ARG A 79 -5.70 6.51 -2.21
N PRO A 80 -5.13 7.73 -2.36
CA PRO A 80 -4.15 8.22 -1.40
C PRO A 80 -4.69 8.15 0.02
N GLN A 81 -3.89 7.62 0.93
CA GLN A 81 -4.29 7.41 2.32
C GLN A 81 -3.05 7.45 3.22
N GLU A 82 -3.13 8.22 4.30
CA GLU A 82 -2.25 8.10 5.44
C GLU A 82 -3.05 7.54 6.62
N TRP A 83 -2.51 6.55 7.30
CA TRP A 83 -3.15 5.92 8.45
C TRP A 83 -2.11 5.53 9.49
N THR A 84 -2.43 5.77 10.75
CA THR A 84 -1.57 5.46 11.89
C THR A 84 -2.40 4.87 13.03
N GLN A 85 -1.85 3.90 13.73
CA GLN A 85 -2.41 3.39 14.98
C GLN A 85 -1.32 3.16 16.01
N THR A 86 -1.59 3.58 17.26
CA THR A 86 -0.75 3.30 18.42
C THR A 86 -1.35 2.15 19.22
N ILE A 87 -0.51 1.18 19.58
CA ILE A 87 -0.87 -0.05 20.28
C ILE A 87 0.01 -0.16 21.52
N GLU A 88 -0.62 -0.24 22.69
CA GLU A 88 0.09 -0.45 23.95
C GLU A 88 0.64 -1.88 24.02
N LEU A 89 1.94 -2.02 24.29
CA LEU A 89 2.59 -3.31 24.52
C LEU A 89 2.70 -3.62 26.01
N GLY A 90 2.90 -2.60 26.83
CA GLY A 90 2.99 -2.73 28.28
C GLY A 90 3.52 -1.47 28.96
N VAL A 91 3.67 -1.55 30.27
CA VAL A 91 4.13 -0.44 31.11
C VAL A 91 5.66 -0.47 31.20
N ALA A 92 6.29 0.66 30.96
CA ALA A 92 7.71 0.86 31.21
C ALA A 92 7.94 1.11 32.72
N PRO A 93 8.98 0.54 33.32
CA PRO A 93 9.35 0.82 34.71
C PRO A 93 9.60 2.31 34.94
N ALA A 94 9.30 2.78 36.15
CA ALA A 94 9.55 4.17 36.53
C ALA A 94 11.03 4.56 36.31
N GLY A 95 11.25 5.69 35.63
CA GLY A 95 12.58 6.21 35.32
C GLY A 95 13.28 5.56 34.12
N ALA A 96 12.61 4.68 33.36
CA ALA A 96 13.13 4.18 32.09
C ALA A 96 13.05 5.27 31.01
N ASP A 97 14.16 5.50 30.30
CA ASP A 97 14.24 6.44 29.17
C ASP A 97 14.78 5.79 27.87
N ILE A 98 15.11 4.50 27.93
CA ILE A 98 15.57 3.65 26.82
C ILE A 98 14.92 2.27 26.91
N ALA A 99 14.51 1.73 25.76
CA ALA A 99 14.16 0.32 25.59
C ALA A 99 15.08 -0.32 24.54
N ALA A 100 15.72 -1.43 24.89
CA ALA A 100 16.32 -2.34 23.92
C ALA A 100 15.27 -3.37 23.51
N VAL A 101 14.85 -3.36 22.24
CA VAL A 101 13.73 -4.16 21.72
C VAL A 101 14.23 -5.19 20.70
N HIS A 102 13.87 -6.44 20.93
CA HIS A 102 13.91 -7.49 19.92
C HIS A 102 12.46 -7.90 19.59
N VAL A 103 12.11 -7.93 18.32
CA VAL A 103 10.77 -8.25 17.85
C VAL A 103 10.77 -9.57 17.10
N ILE A 104 9.73 -10.37 17.30
CA ILE A 104 9.38 -11.52 16.47
C ILE A 104 8.03 -11.20 15.85
N LEU A 105 7.97 -11.25 14.53
CA LEU A 105 6.76 -10.97 13.76
C LEU A 105 6.30 -12.22 13.05
N ASN A 106 5.01 -12.52 13.19
CA ASN A 106 4.34 -13.59 12.47
C ASN A 106 3.12 -13.03 11.76
N ARG A 107 3.09 -13.10 10.44
CA ARG A 107 1.91 -12.69 9.67
C ARG A 107 0.80 -13.71 9.86
N THR A 108 -0.35 -13.26 10.34
CA THR A 108 -1.54 -14.11 10.59
C THR A 108 -2.62 -13.93 9.53
N ALA A 109 -2.64 -12.79 8.83
CA ALA A 109 -3.47 -12.56 7.66
C ALA A 109 -2.68 -11.81 6.59
N ALA A 110 -2.73 -12.31 5.36
CA ALA A 110 -2.09 -11.70 4.19
C ALA A 110 -3.14 -11.08 3.26
N PRO A 111 -2.75 -10.10 2.43
CA PRO A 111 -3.58 -9.61 1.33
C PRO A 111 -4.11 -10.74 0.46
N SER A 112 -5.39 -10.66 0.09
CA SER A 112 -6.06 -11.64 -0.77
C SER A 112 -5.70 -11.50 -2.24
N HIS A 113 -5.16 -10.34 -2.63
CA HIS A 113 -4.84 -9.98 -4.01
C HIS A 113 -3.45 -9.33 -4.08
N THR A 114 -2.82 -9.42 -5.24
CA THR A 114 -1.56 -8.72 -5.53
C THR A 114 -1.79 -7.23 -5.70
N TRP A 115 -0.90 -6.41 -5.16
CA TRP A 115 -0.87 -4.97 -5.37
C TRP A 115 -0.07 -4.65 -6.63
N LEU A 116 -0.70 -4.11 -7.68
CA LEU A 116 -0.03 -3.83 -8.97
C LEU A 116 0.67 -5.08 -9.56
N GLY A 117 0.07 -6.25 -9.40
CA GLY A 117 0.66 -7.53 -9.82
C GLY A 117 1.80 -8.05 -8.93
N GLN A 118 2.13 -7.34 -7.84
CA GLN A 118 3.15 -7.75 -6.87
C GLN A 118 2.50 -8.27 -5.59
N VAL A 119 3.08 -9.31 -5.00
CA VAL A 119 2.69 -9.75 -3.65
C VAL A 119 3.21 -8.74 -2.65
N LEU A 120 2.34 -8.17 -1.82
CA LEU A 120 2.76 -7.40 -0.64
C LEU A 120 3.34 -8.36 0.39
N ALA A 121 4.64 -8.61 0.29
CA ALA A 121 5.38 -9.50 1.17
C ALA A 121 6.08 -8.73 2.30
N PRO A 122 6.28 -9.35 3.47
CA PRO A 122 7.13 -8.78 4.50
C PRO A 122 8.56 -8.62 3.98
N VAL A 123 9.20 -7.48 4.27
CA VAL A 123 10.59 -7.20 3.88
C VAL A 123 11.60 -7.98 4.74
N PHE A 124 11.19 -8.34 5.96
CA PHE A 124 12.03 -9.01 6.95
C PHE A 124 11.62 -10.48 7.12
N PRO A 125 12.53 -11.35 7.60
CA PRO A 125 12.20 -12.74 7.87
C PRO A 125 11.17 -12.85 9.00
N MET A 126 10.09 -13.58 8.75
CA MET A 126 9.05 -13.88 9.74
C MET A 126 9.50 -15.00 10.69
N ALA A 127 8.89 -15.06 11.87
CA ALA A 127 9.19 -16.03 12.94
C ALA A 127 10.65 -15.98 13.44
N GLN A 128 11.39 -14.92 13.15
CA GLN A 128 12.77 -14.71 13.58
C GLN A 128 12.87 -13.50 14.49
N GLU A 129 13.86 -13.53 15.38
CA GLU A 129 14.15 -12.43 16.27
C GLU A 129 14.93 -11.35 15.53
N ILE A 130 14.35 -10.16 15.45
CA ILE A 130 14.89 -8.99 14.77
C ILE A 130 15.16 -7.92 15.81
N GLN A 131 16.37 -7.36 15.84
CA GLN A 131 16.65 -6.20 16.67
C GLN A 131 16.06 -4.95 16.03
N LEU A 132 15.22 -4.22 16.77
CA LEU A 132 14.55 -3.02 16.30
C LEU A 132 15.09 -1.79 17.03
N TRP A 133 15.58 -0.81 16.27
CA TRP A 133 16.09 0.46 16.79
C TRP A 133 15.12 1.59 16.39
N GLY A 134 13.97 1.64 17.07
CA GLY A 134 12.90 2.57 16.73
C GLY A 134 12.00 1.99 15.64
N SER A 135 12.27 2.29 14.37
CA SER A 135 11.36 2.02 13.25
C SER A 135 11.90 1.07 12.19
N MET A 136 11.00 0.40 11.49
CA MET A 136 11.29 -0.47 10.35
C MET A 136 10.13 -0.50 9.35
N THR A 137 10.45 -0.74 8.08
CA THR A 137 9.46 -0.97 7.03
C THR A 137 9.04 -2.44 7.02
N LEU A 138 7.77 -2.74 7.30
CA LEU A 138 7.25 -4.10 7.28
C LEU A 138 6.95 -4.60 5.87
N GLU A 139 6.24 -3.81 5.08
CA GLU A 139 5.86 -4.14 3.71
C GLU A 139 6.07 -2.94 2.82
N MET A 140 6.48 -3.17 1.57
CA MET A 140 6.64 -2.11 0.60
C MET A 140 6.38 -2.63 -0.81
N ALA A 141 5.60 -1.87 -1.56
CA ALA A 141 5.43 -2.02 -3.00
C ALA A 141 5.23 -0.61 -3.61
N PRO A 142 5.21 -0.46 -4.95
CA PRO A 142 4.95 0.83 -5.56
C PRO A 142 3.65 1.46 -5.02
N CYS A 143 3.73 2.70 -4.54
CA CYS A 143 2.61 3.45 -3.96
C CYS A 143 1.99 2.87 -2.67
N ILE A 144 2.60 1.88 -2.01
CA ILE A 144 2.17 1.47 -0.66
C ILE A 144 3.36 1.09 0.22
N THR A 145 3.36 1.62 1.45
CA THR A 145 4.35 1.30 2.47
C THR A 145 3.66 1.09 3.81
N ARG A 146 4.10 0.06 4.54
CA ARG A 146 3.68 -0.19 5.92
C ARG A 146 4.88 -0.17 6.85
N GLY A 147 4.79 0.63 7.91
CA GLY A 147 5.84 0.80 8.91
C GLY A 147 5.44 0.24 10.27
N LEU A 148 6.45 -0.10 11.07
CA LEU A 148 6.34 -0.39 12.48
C LEU A 148 7.41 0.40 13.21
N THR A 149 7.01 1.08 14.28
CA THR A 149 7.89 1.71 15.25
C THR A 149 7.60 1.15 16.63
N VAL A 150 8.61 0.83 17.43
CA VAL A 150 8.44 0.48 18.85
C VAL A 150 9.27 1.43 19.69
N ASP A 151 8.61 2.12 20.64
CA ASP A 151 9.27 3.14 21.47
C ASP A 151 8.63 3.28 22.87
N ILE A 152 9.36 3.91 23.80
CA ILE A 152 8.86 4.35 25.11
C ILE A 152 8.28 5.76 24.99
N VAL A 153 7.05 5.92 25.45
CA VAL A 153 6.38 7.22 25.57
C VAL A 153 6.91 7.95 26.82
N PRO A 154 7.50 9.16 26.67
CA PRO A 154 6.77 10.37 26.27
C PRO A 154 7.06 10.90 24.86
N ASN A 155 7.84 10.19 24.05
CA ASN A 155 8.30 10.73 22.75
C ASN A 155 7.22 10.80 21.65
N VAL A 156 6.04 10.20 21.84
CA VAL A 156 5.04 10.09 20.76
C VAL A 156 3.58 10.40 21.16
N ASP A 157 3.17 10.19 22.42
CA ASP A 157 1.83 10.56 22.91
C ASP A 157 1.84 10.91 24.43
N PRO A 158 1.75 12.19 24.82
CA PRO A 158 1.82 12.58 26.23
C PRO A 158 0.66 12.06 27.11
N SER A 159 -0.37 11.45 26.53
CA SER A 159 -1.46 10.80 27.28
C SER A 159 -1.09 9.43 27.86
N LEU A 160 0.05 8.84 27.46
CA LEU A 160 0.51 7.50 27.87
C LEU A 160 1.93 7.51 28.49
N PRO A 161 2.25 8.38 29.46
CA PRO A 161 3.61 8.47 30.00
C PRO A 161 4.07 7.14 30.61
N GLY A 162 5.27 6.71 30.26
CA GLY A 162 5.87 5.50 30.81
C GLY A 162 5.30 4.20 30.24
N LYS A 163 4.89 4.19 28.97
CA LYS A 163 4.45 2.96 28.28
C LYS A 163 5.35 2.62 27.11
N LEU A 164 5.54 1.33 26.87
CA LEU A 164 6.09 0.82 25.62
C LEU A 164 4.93 0.66 24.63
N VAL A 165 5.06 1.28 23.46
CA VAL A 165 4.04 1.25 22.42
C VAL A 165 4.62 0.74 21.11
N ALA A 166 3.79 0.08 20.31
CA ALA A 166 4.01 -0.14 18.90
C ALA A 166 3.15 0.85 18.12
N ILE A 167 3.75 1.59 17.21
CA ILE A 167 3.07 2.48 16.28
C ILE A 167 3.18 1.83 14.91
N ILE A 168 2.05 1.65 14.26
CA ILE A 168 1.99 1.13 12.90
C ILE A 168 1.43 2.18 11.97
N ASP A 169 2.07 2.32 10.82
CA ASP A 169 1.75 3.33 9.82
C ASP A 169 1.51 2.67 8.47
N GLN A 170 0.53 3.17 7.73
CA GLN A 170 0.27 2.81 6.35
C GLN A 170 0.16 4.07 5.51
N THR A 171 0.97 4.13 4.46
CA THR A 171 0.91 5.16 3.44
C THR A 171 0.54 4.50 2.13
N VAL A 172 -0.53 4.97 1.51
CA VAL A 172 -0.86 4.72 0.11
C VAL A 172 -0.61 6.03 -0.65
N GLY A 173 0.41 6.01 -1.50
CA GLY A 173 0.80 7.16 -2.29
C GLY A 173 -0.16 7.43 -3.45
N PRO A 174 -0.17 8.66 -4.00
CA PRO A 174 -0.88 8.94 -5.24
C PRO A 174 -0.29 8.14 -6.40
N ALA A 175 -1.10 7.89 -7.42
CA ALA A 175 -0.56 7.55 -8.73
C ALA A 175 0.28 8.76 -9.19
N ALA A 176 1.58 8.55 -9.46
CA ALA A 176 2.34 9.56 -10.21
C ALA A 176 1.79 9.60 -11.65
N GLY A 177 1.05 10.67 -11.96
CA GLY A 177 0.33 10.84 -13.22
C GLY A 177 -1.11 10.32 -13.16
N ASN A 178 -1.86 10.59 -14.22
CA ASN A 178 -3.20 10.01 -14.39
C ASN A 178 -3.10 8.47 -14.37
N PHE A 179 -4.23 7.81 -14.12
CA PHE A 179 -4.44 6.34 -14.08
C PHE A 179 -3.66 5.49 -15.11
N THR A 180 -3.20 6.05 -16.23
CA THR A 180 -2.34 5.41 -17.25
C THR A 180 -0.85 5.32 -16.95
N SER A 181 -0.34 6.09 -15.98
CA SER A 181 1.11 6.32 -15.83
C SER A 181 1.85 5.28 -14.99
N TYR A 182 1.13 4.42 -14.25
CA TYR A 182 1.73 3.31 -13.51
C TYR A 182 1.64 2.02 -14.31
N GLY A 183 2.80 1.47 -14.66
CA GLY A 183 2.94 0.31 -15.52
C GLY A 183 2.15 -0.90 -15.01
N HIS A 184 1.02 -1.17 -15.65
CA HIS A 184 0.74 -2.45 -16.31
C HIS A 184 -0.52 -2.32 -17.20
N ILE A 185 -0.27 -2.54 -18.49
CA ILE A 185 -1.17 -2.95 -19.58
C ILE A 185 -2.44 -2.08 -19.75
N PRO A 186 -2.40 -1.03 -20.61
CA PRO A 186 -3.63 -0.48 -21.19
C PRO A 186 -4.45 -1.60 -21.82
N PRO A 187 -5.79 -1.49 -21.92
CA PRO A 187 -6.52 -2.44 -22.76
C PRO A 187 -5.87 -2.41 -24.14
N THR A 188 -5.54 -3.61 -24.65
CA THR A 188 -5.16 -3.82 -26.04
C THR A 188 -6.06 -2.93 -26.89
N GLU A 189 -5.44 -2.03 -27.67
CA GLU A 189 -6.17 -1.11 -28.53
C GLU A 189 -7.23 -1.90 -29.31
N PRO A 190 -8.46 -1.37 -29.47
CA PRO A 190 -9.42 -1.99 -30.36
C PRO A 190 -8.75 -2.16 -31.73
N SER A 191 -8.82 -3.39 -32.28
CA SER A 191 -7.98 -3.82 -33.40
C SER A 191 -7.89 -2.78 -34.52
N THR A 192 -6.67 -2.46 -34.95
CA THR A 192 -6.34 -1.50 -36.01
C THR A 192 -6.71 -1.97 -37.43
N VAL A 193 -7.62 -2.94 -37.56
CA VAL A 193 -7.97 -3.61 -38.84
C VAL A 193 -8.81 -2.72 -39.77
N PHE A 194 -9.04 -1.45 -39.45
CA PHE A 194 -9.87 -0.54 -40.27
C PHE A 194 -9.10 0.72 -40.69
N ASP A 195 -8.99 0.93 -41.99
CA ASP A 195 -8.51 2.17 -42.60
C ASP A 195 -9.40 3.35 -42.16
N ASN A 196 -8.81 4.50 -41.80
CA ASN A 196 -9.45 5.71 -41.24
C ASN A 196 -9.96 5.63 -39.79
N PHE A 197 -9.17 5.06 -38.90
CA PHE A 197 -9.42 5.08 -37.46
C PHE A 197 -9.24 6.48 -36.85
N ARG A 198 -10.32 7.09 -36.32
CA ARG A 198 -10.24 8.16 -35.33
C ARG A 198 -10.72 7.62 -33.98
N GLY A 199 -9.82 7.53 -33.02
CA GLY A 199 -10.11 6.94 -31.72
C GLY A 199 -9.27 7.56 -30.61
N GLY A 200 -9.60 7.17 -29.39
CA GLY A 200 -8.89 7.62 -28.20
C GLY A 200 -9.24 6.78 -26.98
N THR A 201 -8.40 6.92 -25.96
CA THR A 201 -8.60 6.30 -24.65
C THR A 201 -8.75 7.40 -23.61
N GLU A 202 -9.78 7.29 -22.79
CA GLU A 202 -10.07 8.18 -21.68
C GLU A 202 -10.06 7.39 -20.38
N ASN A 203 -9.47 8.00 -19.36
CA ASN A 203 -9.41 7.42 -18.03
C ASN A 203 -10.21 8.30 -17.08
N VAL A 204 -11.19 7.70 -16.43
CA VAL A 204 -12.14 8.41 -15.58
C VAL A 204 -12.01 7.87 -14.17
N ALA A 205 -11.84 8.78 -13.21
CA ALA A 205 -11.73 8.48 -11.80
C ALA A 205 -12.92 9.10 -11.04
N PRO A 206 -14.15 8.59 -11.25
CA PRO A 206 -15.36 9.23 -10.72
C PRO A 206 -15.40 9.26 -9.19
N SER A 207 -14.67 8.35 -8.56
CA SER A 207 -14.50 8.23 -7.12
C SER A 207 -13.29 9.03 -6.59
N GLY A 208 -12.64 9.85 -7.42
CA GLY A 208 -11.39 10.53 -7.10
C GLY A 208 -10.16 9.75 -7.56
N ALA A 209 -9.01 10.42 -7.58
CA ALA A 209 -7.75 9.86 -8.06
C ALA A 209 -7.31 8.64 -7.23
N GLY A 210 -6.69 7.67 -7.88
CA GLY A 210 -6.15 6.47 -7.25
C GLY A 210 -5.25 5.66 -8.17
N VAL A 211 -4.46 4.77 -7.57
CA VAL A 211 -3.57 3.82 -8.24
C VAL A 211 -4.39 2.59 -8.65
N PRO A 212 -4.37 2.14 -9.93
CA PRO A 212 -5.02 0.88 -10.31
C PRO A 212 -4.37 -0.28 -9.57
N VAL A 213 -5.08 -0.94 -8.65
CA VAL A 213 -4.52 -2.08 -7.93
C VAL A 213 -5.04 -3.43 -8.43
N TRP A 214 -6.21 -3.43 -9.10
CA TRP A 214 -6.79 -4.63 -9.69
C TRP A 214 -7.71 -4.30 -10.87
N TRP A 215 -7.74 -5.20 -11.85
CA TRP A 215 -8.57 -5.12 -13.05
C TRP A 215 -9.36 -6.41 -13.23
N SER A 216 -10.59 -6.29 -13.73
CA SER A 216 -11.35 -7.43 -14.21
C SER A 216 -11.41 -7.43 -15.73
N ASP A 217 -11.06 -8.56 -16.34
CA ASP A 217 -11.26 -8.77 -17.77
C ASP A 217 -12.54 -9.57 -18.09
N ALA A 218 -13.27 -10.00 -17.07
CA ALA A 218 -14.51 -10.76 -17.25
C ALA A 218 -15.68 -9.84 -17.59
N SER A 219 -16.56 -10.28 -18.50
CA SER A 219 -17.91 -9.70 -18.60
C SER A 219 -18.67 -10.00 -17.29
N PRO A 220 -19.41 -9.06 -16.69
CA PRO A 220 -19.85 -7.73 -17.19
C PRO A 220 -18.94 -6.53 -16.83
N TYR A 221 -17.78 -6.76 -16.21
CA TYR A 221 -16.83 -5.72 -15.77
C TYR A 221 -15.97 -5.17 -16.92
N SER A 222 -16.03 -5.85 -18.06
CA SER A 222 -15.60 -5.40 -19.37
C SER A 222 -16.78 -5.47 -20.34
N LYS A 223 -16.96 -4.42 -21.14
CA LYS A 223 -18.00 -4.35 -22.17
C LYS A 223 -17.42 -3.83 -23.48
N VAL A 224 -17.66 -4.57 -24.57
CA VAL A 224 -17.31 -4.16 -25.93
C VAL A 224 -18.60 -4.09 -26.74
N GLU A 225 -18.82 -2.96 -27.39
CA GLU A 225 -19.98 -2.76 -28.25
C GLU A 225 -19.59 -2.12 -29.57
N SER A 226 -20.33 -2.48 -30.61
CA SER A 226 -20.28 -1.83 -31.92
C SER A 226 -21.66 -1.31 -32.30
N GLY A 227 -21.73 -0.08 -32.78
CA GLY A 227 -22.95 0.49 -33.34
C GLY A 227 -22.68 1.13 -34.70
N GLU A 228 -23.63 0.99 -35.62
CA GLU A 228 -23.66 1.71 -36.88
C GLU A 228 -24.69 2.83 -36.79
N TRP A 229 -24.32 4.03 -37.22
CA TRP A 229 -25.25 5.15 -37.33
C TRP A 229 -25.35 5.59 -38.78
N SER A 230 -26.56 5.48 -39.33
CA SER A 230 -26.92 5.97 -40.66
C SER A 230 -27.78 7.23 -40.53
N GLY A 231 -27.19 8.42 -40.76
CA GLY A 231 -27.93 9.69 -40.72
C GLY A 231 -27.10 10.91 -41.10
N SER A 232 -27.76 11.87 -41.77
CA SER A 232 -27.24 13.22 -42.08
C SER A 232 -26.83 13.96 -40.80
N LEU A 233 -25.67 14.61 -40.82
CA LEU A 233 -24.98 15.17 -39.65
C LEU A 233 -25.74 16.35 -39.00
N ALA A 234 -26.46 16.11 -37.89
CA ALA A 234 -26.55 16.94 -36.67
C ALA A 234 -27.59 16.41 -35.63
N PRO A 235 -27.43 16.57 -34.29
CA PRO A 235 -26.21 16.65 -33.49
C PRO A 235 -25.98 15.31 -32.76
N GLY A 236 -24.87 14.68 -33.09
CA GLY A 236 -24.39 13.48 -32.43
C GLY A 236 -23.11 13.08 -33.12
N SER A 237 -22.03 13.82 -32.89
CA SER A 237 -20.73 13.35 -33.38
C SER A 237 -20.45 11.97 -32.77
N PRO A 238 -19.60 11.14 -33.38
CA PRO A 238 -19.18 9.89 -32.77
C PRO A 238 -18.66 10.06 -31.33
N THR A 239 -18.12 11.26 -31.02
CA THR A 239 -17.77 11.69 -29.66
C THR A 239 -18.98 11.84 -28.74
N VAL A 240 -20.12 12.36 -29.21
CA VAL A 240 -21.37 12.43 -28.43
C VAL A 240 -21.95 11.03 -28.19
N PHE A 241 -21.92 10.15 -29.20
CA PHE A 241 -22.33 8.76 -29.04
C PHE A 241 -21.47 8.02 -28.01
N ALA A 242 -20.15 8.18 -28.09
CA ALA A 242 -19.21 7.65 -27.11
C ALA A 242 -19.48 8.24 -25.71
N ARG A 243 -19.64 9.56 -25.58
CA ARG A 243 -19.92 10.24 -24.30
C ARG A 243 -21.22 9.82 -23.64
N ALA A 244 -22.31 9.66 -24.40
CA ALA A 244 -23.59 9.20 -23.86
C ALA A 244 -23.53 7.77 -23.27
N ARG A 245 -22.47 7.03 -23.61
CA ARG A 245 -22.23 5.65 -23.17
C ARG A 245 -21.05 5.55 -22.17
N GLN A 246 -20.52 6.68 -21.69
CA GLN A 246 -19.49 6.75 -20.65
C GLN A 246 -20.04 6.46 -19.24
N TYR A 247 -19.21 6.67 -18.21
CA TYR A 247 -19.53 6.47 -16.79
C TYR A 247 -20.92 7.01 -16.41
N GLY A 248 -21.74 6.17 -15.76
CA GLY A 248 -23.12 6.51 -15.37
C GLY A 248 -24.15 6.51 -16.51
N GLY A 249 -23.71 6.30 -17.76
CA GLY A 249 -24.59 6.11 -18.91
C GLY A 249 -25.15 4.68 -19.01
N ALA A 250 -25.98 4.44 -20.03
CA ALA A 250 -26.69 3.16 -20.25
C ALA A 250 -25.78 1.94 -20.52
N GLN A 251 -24.47 2.16 -20.54
CA GLN A 251 -23.46 1.28 -21.12
C GLN A 251 -22.20 1.17 -20.23
N ALA A 252 -22.26 1.70 -19.01
CA ALA A 252 -21.18 1.59 -18.05
C ALA A 252 -20.88 0.11 -17.74
N ALA A 253 -19.59 -0.26 -17.73
CA ALA A 253 -19.16 -1.55 -17.23
C ALA A 253 -19.50 -1.66 -15.73
N ALA A 254 -19.89 -2.86 -15.31
CA ALA A 254 -20.19 -3.11 -13.91
C ALA A 254 -18.92 -2.94 -13.05
N TYR A 255 -19.08 -2.73 -11.74
CA TYR A 255 -17.96 -2.72 -10.80
C TYR A 255 -18.18 -3.66 -9.65
N ILE A 256 -17.09 -4.32 -9.30
CA ILE A 256 -16.94 -5.13 -8.10
C ILE A 256 -15.55 -4.85 -7.55
N ASP A 257 -15.47 -4.89 -6.23
CA ASP A 257 -14.20 -4.88 -5.52
C ASP A 257 -14.07 -6.21 -4.75
N PRO A 258 -13.42 -7.22 -5.33
CA PRO A 258 -13.14 -8.46 -4.63
C PRO A 258 -11.88 -8.36 -3.77
N THR A 259 -11.18 -7.23 -3.82
CA THR A 259 -9.83 -7.11 -3.28
C THR A 259 -9.87 -6.85 -1.79
N ASN A 260 -8.85 -7.34 -1.09
CA ASN A 260 -8.58 -6.96 0.29
C ASN A 260 -7.07 -6.94 0.48
N TYR A 261 -6.53 -5.76 0.75
CA TYR A 261 -5.12 -5.53 0.97
C TYR A 261 -4.74 -5.43 2.45
N ALA A 262 -5.68 -5.63 3.38
CA ALA A 262 -5.38 -5.66 4.81
C ALA A 262 -4.34 -6.73 5.15
N SER A 263 -3.57 -6.48 6.21
CA SER A 263 -2.62 -7.45 6.74
C SER A 263 -2.60 -7.42 8.26
N THR A 264 -2.47 -8.59 8.87
CA THR A 264 -2.41 -8.72 10.33
C THR A 264 -1.17 -9.49 10.73
N TYR A 265 -0.54 -9.04 11.82
CA TYR A 265 0.64 -9.65 12.41
C TYR A 265 0.42 -9.89 13.90
N THR A 266 0.97 -10.98 14.41
CA THR A 266 1.30 -11.11 15.82
C THR A 266 2.71 -10.57 16.02
N LEU A 267 2.83 -9.57 16.89
CA LEU A 267 4.09 -9.03 17.39
C LEU A 267 4.38 -9.66 18.75
N THR A 268 5.60 -10.17 18.92
CA THR A 268 6.17 -10.53 20.22
C THR A 268 7.42 -9.68 20.44
N ALA A 269 7.38 -8.79 21.43
CA ALA A 269 8.49 -7.92 21.77
C ALA A 269 9.19 -8.43 23.03
N LYS A 270 10.48 -8.76 22.91
CA LYS A 270 11.39 -9.01 24.02
C LYS A 270 12.11 -7.70 24.34
N VAL A 271 11.90 -7.18 25.52
CA VAL A 271 12.35 -5.83 25.88
C VAL A 271 13.19 -5.82 27.14
N ARG A 272 14.21 -4.97 27.16
CA ARG A 272 14.92 -4.56 28.39
C ARG A 272 14.83 -3.06 28.52
N PHE A 273 14.29 -2.61 29.64
CA PHE A 273 14.20 -1.19 29.96
C PHE A 273 15.47 -0.73 30.68
N GLY A 274 15.96 0.44 30.31
CA GLY A 274 17.12 1.06 30.95
C GLY A 274 16.94 2.57 31.11
N ARG A 275 17.91 3.15 31.81
CA ARG A 275 18.07 4.60 31.92
C ARG A 275 19.47 5.04 31.50
N ARG A 276 19.59 6.24 30.92
CA ARG A 276 20.86 6.95 30.77
C ARG A 276 21.31 7.46 32.15
N SER A 277 22.56 7.19 32.51
CA SER A 277 23.22 7.72 33.72
C SER A 277 23.56 9.19 33.62
#